data_AF-A0A5C3R1J3-F1
#
_entry.id   AF-A0A5C3R1J3-F1
#
_cell.length_a   1.000
_cell.length_b   1.000
_cell.length_c   1.000
_cell.angle_alpha   90.00
_cell.angle_beta   90.00
_cell.angle_gamma   90.00
#
_symmetry.space_group_name_H-M   'P 1'
#
loop_
_entity.id
_entity.type
_entity.pdbx_description
1 polymer ?
#
loop_
_entity_poly.entity_id
_entity_poly.type
_entity_poly.pdbx_seq_one_letter_code
_entity_poly.pdbx_strand_id
1 'polypeptide(L)'
;MDDEEEDDDEDDDDMEEDDDEEDDEDDEEEGEGEEKIDPEAILPRRTRGNVVDYTSEAALHKAGLTATDLEEDPDASMDAPR
;
A
#
# COMPACT_ATOMS: atom_id res chain seq x y z
N MET A 1 -40.47 -17.63 -15.96
CA MET A 1 -40.75 -17.34 -17.37
C MET A 1 -41.41 -15.99 -17.39
N ASP A 2 -40.85 -15.02 -16.65
CA ASP A 2 -39.59 -14.27 -16.97
C ASP A 2 -40.09 -12.96 -17.60
N ASP A 3 -39.67 -11.76 -17.26
CA ASP A 3 -38.39 -11.22 -16.79
C ASP A 3 -38.70 -10.23 -15.66
N GLU A 4 -38.01 -10.23 -14.52
CA GLU A 4 -36.64 -9.71 -14.32
C GLU A 4 -36.61 -8.17 -14.28
N GLU A 5 -36.54 -7.70 -13.03
CA GLU A 5 -36.16 -6.35 -12.64
C GLU A 5 -34.65 -6.19 -12.92
N GLU A 6 -34.30 -5.25 -13.79
CA GLU A 6 -32.96 -4.73 -14.14
C GLU A 6 -33.24 -3.29 -14.58
N ASP A 7 -32.57 -2.22 -14.17
CA ASP A 7 -31.32 -2.01 -13.46
C ASP A 7 -31.35 -0.50 -13.11
N ASP A 8 -31.27 -0.15 -11.83
CA ASP A 8 -31.28 1.24 -11.31
C ASP A 8 -29.88 1.52 -10.78
N ASP A 9 -28.95 1.91 -11.65
CA ASP A 9 -27.64 2.46 -11.28
C ASP A 9 -27.03 3.20 -12.49
N GLU A 10 -27.65 4.33 -12.89
CA GLU A 10 -27.03 5.30 -13.80
C GLU A 10 -25.94 6.09 -13.05
N ASP A 11 -24.73 5.54 -13.07
CA ASP A 11 -23.49 6.22 -13.51
C ASP A 11 -23.18 7.59 -12.86
N ASP A 12 -22.82 7.57 -11.57
CA ASP A 12 -22.15 8.68 -10.86
C ASP A 12 -20.65 8.70 -11.23
N ASP A 13 -20.38 9.11 -12.48
CA ASP A 13 -19.04 9.32 -13.03
C ASP A 13 -18.45 10.62 -12.44
N ASP A 14 -18.15 10.59 -11.14
CA ASP A 14 -17.43 11.62 -10.37
C ASP A 14 -15.97 11.65 -10.87
N MET A 15 -15.76 12.35 -11.99
CA MET A 15 -14.46 12.61 -12.56
C MET A 15 -13.63 13.46 -11.58
N GLU A 16 -12.90 12.79 -10.71
CA GLU A 16 -11.88 13.40 -9.86
C GLU A 16 -10.89 14.20 -10.72
N GLU A 17 -10.90 15.50 -10.47
CA GLU A 17 -10.03 16.54 -11.02
C GLU A 17 -8.58 16.28 -10.55
N ASP A 18 -7.81 15.55 -11.36
CA ASP A 18 -6.37 15.35 -11.20
C ASP A 18 -5.61 16.64 -11.58
N ASP A 19 -5.65 17.62 -10.67
CA ASP A 19 -4.86 18.86 -10.70
C ASP A 19 -3.49 18.62 -10.05
N ASP A 20 -2.69 17.73 -10.64
CA ASP A 20 -1.28 17.54 -10.26
C ASP A 20 -0.40 18.56 -11.03
N GLU A 21 -0.59 19.84 -10.71
CA GLU A 21 0.39 20.90 -10.97
C GLU A 21 1.58 20.72 -10.00
N GLU A 22 2.44 19.72 -10.25
CA GLU A 22 3.76 19.64 -9.61
C GLU A 22 4.66 20.76 -10.14
N ASP A 23 4.61 21.89 -9.44
CA ASP A 23 5.49 23.05 -9.58
C ASP A 23 6.96 22.67 -9.32
N ASP A 24 7.75 22.92 -10.34
CA ASP A 24 9.18 22.69 -10.48
C ASP A 24 9.96 23.81 -9.78
N GLU A 25 10.37 23.58 -8.52
CA GLU A 25 11.44 24.36 -7.89
C GLU A 25 12.58 23.43 -7.48
N ASP A 26 13.38 23.09 -8.49
CA ASP A 26 14.78 22.67 -8.44
C ASP A 26 15.63 23.70 -7.68
N ASP A 27 15.61 23.67 -6.34
CA ASP A 27 16.55 24.40 -5.49
C ASP A 27 17.81 23.55 -5.29
N GLU A 28 18.65 23.48 -6.33
CA GLU A 28 20.02 22.95 -6.26
C GLU A 28 20.87 23.86 -5.35
N GLU A 29 20.76 23.68 -4.03
CA GLU A 29 21.72 24.22 -3.06
C GLU A 29 23.05 23.45 -3.17
N GLU A 30 23.82 23.74 -4.23
CA GLU A 30 25.19 23.26 -4.40
C GLU A 30 26.12 23.84 -3.32
N GLY A 31 26.62 22.99 -2.42
CA GLY A 31 28.02 23.11 -2.00
C GLY A 31 28.36 23.34 -0.51
N GLU A 32 27.51 22.99 0.45
CA GLU A 32 27.91 22.98 1.88
C GLU A 32 28.02 21.55 2.45
N GLY A 33 28.98 20.73 1.99
CA GLY A 33 29.01 19.35 2.51
C GLY A 33 30.16 18.41 2.17
N GLU A 34 31.26 18.86 1.56
CA GLU A 34 32.42 17.96 1.30
C GLU A 34 33.28 17.69 2.55
N GLU A 35 32.70 17.81 3.75
CA GLU A 35 33.34 17.33 4.95
C GLU A 35 33.33 15.80 4.94
N LYS A 36 34.45 15.19 5.35
CA LYS A 36 34.57 13.73 5.45
C LYS A 36 33.46 13.21 6.35
N ILE A 37 32.44 12.58 5.76
CA ILE A 37 31.30 12.01 6.47
C ILE A 37 31.82 10.98 7.48
N ASP A 38 31.49 11.17 8.76
CA ASP A 38 31.79 10.19 9.79
C ASP A 38 30.85 8.97 9.62
N PRO A 39 31.37 7.77 9.32
CA PRO A 39 30.53 6.57 9.17
C PRO A 39 29.79 6.20 10.46
N GLU A 40 30.27 6.64 11.63
CA GLU A 40 29.56 6.46 12.91
C GLU A 40 28.33 7.38 13.03
N ALA A 41 28.26 8.46 12.25
CA ALA A 41 27.06 9.29 12.14
C ALA A 41 25.98 8.65 11.24
N ILE A 42 26.35 7.69 10.38
CA ILE A 42 25.46 6.85 9.55
C ILE A 42 25.05 5.58 10.31
N LEU A 43 25.07 5.61 11.64
CA LEU A 43 24.43 4.53 12.40
C LEU A 43 22.93 4.55 12.11
N PRO A 44 22.29 3.36 11.95
CA PRO A 44 20.88 3.29 11.64
C PRO A 44 20.07 3.92 12.78
N ARG A 45 19.55 5.13 12.53
CA ARG A 45 18.38 5.64 13.25
C ARG A 45 17.28 4.63 12.98
N ARG A 46 16.98 3.77 13.96
CA ARG A 46 16.15 2.57 13.81
C ARG A 46 14.87 2.87 13.01
N THR A 47 14.90 2.63 11.71
CA THR A 47 13.72 2.56 10.83
C THR A 47 13.49 1.09 10.52
N ARG A 48 13.22 0.29 11.55
CA ARG A 48 12.53 -0.97 11.28
C ARG A 48 11.09 -0.57 11.02
N GLY A 49 10.66 -0.69 9.77
CA GLY A 49 9.28 -0.49 9.38
C GLY A 49 8.32 -1.30 10.25
N ASN A 50 7.05 -0.93 10.22
CA ASN A 50 6.02 -1.64 10.97
C ASN A 50 5.93 -3.08 10.45
N VAL A 51 5.96 -4.04 11.37
CA VAL A 51 5.69 -5.44 11.04
C VAL A 51 4.20 -5.54 10.68
N VAL A 52 3.91 -5.97 9.46
CA VAL A 52 2.55 -6.15 8.96
C VAL A 52 2.13 -7.59 9.23
N ASP A 53 0.97 -7.75 9.87
CA ASP A 53 0.32 -9.04 10.04
C ASP A 53 -0.66 -9.28 8.88
N TYR A 54 -0.25 -10.13 7.94
CA TYR A 54 -1.04 -10.46 6.75
C TYR A 54 -2.25 -11.35 7.06
N THR A 55 -2.38 -11.85 8.30
CA THR A 55 -3.56 -12.61 8.75
C THR A 55 -4.63 -11.72 9.39
N SER A 56 -4.31 -10.43 9.61
CA SER A 56 -5.26 -9.49 10.21
C SER A 56 -6.40 -9.13 9.24
N GLU A 57 -7.59 -8.91 9.78
CA GLU A 57 -8.78 -8.52 8.99
C GLU A 57 -8.54 -7.27 8.14
N ALA A 58 -7.80 -6.28 8.68
CA ALA A 58 -7.45 -5.07 7.94
C ALA A 58 -6.51 -5.35 6.75
N ALA A 59 -5.60 -6.32 6.87
CA ALA A 59 -4.72 -6.73 5.77
C ALA A 59 -5.49 -7.52 4.71
N LEU A 60 -6.38 -8.42 5.11
CA LEU A 60 -7.24 -9.18 4.21
C LEU A 60 -8.19 -8.25 3.43
N HIS A 61 -8.85 -7.32 4.12
CA HIS A 61 -9.72 -6.33 3.48
C HIS A 61 -8.95 -5.45 2.49
N LYS A 62 -7.72 -5.03 2.83
CA LYS A 62 -6.86 -4.27 1.91
C LYS A 62 -6.45 -5.08 0.67
N ALA A 63 -6.36 -6.40 0.81
CA ALA A 63 -6.09 -7.31 -0.30
C ALA A 63 -7.35 -7.70 -1.09
N GLY A 64 -8.54 -7.24 -0.68
CA GLY A 64 -9.81 -7.67 -1.28
C GLY A 64 -10.18 -9.13 -0.97
N LEU A 65 -9.61 -9.70 0.10
CA LEU A 65 -9.85 -11.07 0.53
C LEU A 65 -10.74 -11.11 1.77
N THR A 66 -11.56 -12.16 1.88
CA THR A 66 -12.33 -12.47 3.08
C THR A 66 -11.60 -13.50 3.95
N ALA A 67 -12.03 -13.65 5.21
CA ALA A 67 -11.48 -14.69 6.09
C ALA A 67 -11.68 -16.10 5.52
N THR A 68 -12.77 -16.31 4.78
CA THR A 68 -13.09 -17.57 4.10
C THR A 68 -12.08 -17.91 3.00
N ASP A 69 -11.60 -16.92 2.26
CA ASP A 69 -10.62 -17.13 1.18
C ASP A 69 -9.27 -17.64 1.72
N LEU A 70 -8.92 -17.25 2.95
CA LEU A 70 -7.69 -17.70 3.61
C LEU A 70 -7.78 -19.15 4.10
N GLU A 71 -8.98 -19.62 4.46
CA GLU A 71 -9.22 -21.00 4.91
C GLU A 71 -9.31 -21.98 3.73
N GLU A 72 -9.77 -21.52 2.57
CA GLU A 72 -9.86 -22.32 1.34
C GLU A 72 -8.55 -22.41 0.55
N ASP A 73 -7.53 -21.61 0.90
CA ASP A 73 -6.22 -21.65 0.26
C ASP A 73 -5.45 -22.94 0.65
N PRO A 74 -5.29 -23.91 -0.28
CA PRO A 74 -4.58 -25.16 0.01
C PRO A 74 -3.08 -24.94 0.27
N ASP A 75 -2.50 -23.83 -0.19
CA ASP A 75 -1.08 -23.51 -0.03
C ASP A 75 -0.77 -22.80 1.30
N ALA A 76 -1.77 -22.20 1.98
CA ALA A 76 -1.61 -21.59 3.29
C ALA A 76 -1.22 -22.59 4.39
N SER A 77 -1.51 -23.88 4.20
CA SER A 77 -1.22 -24.96 5.16
C SER A 77 0.24 -25.43 5.17
N MET A 78 1.06 -25.02 4.21
CA MET A 78 2.47 -25.44 4.06
C MET A 78 3.45 -24.64 4.93
N ASP A 79 3.07 -23.44 5.40
CA ASP A 79 3.95 -22.51 6.13
C ASP A 79 3.78 -22.55 7.66
N ALA A 80 3.11 -23.58 8.21
CA ALA A 80 3.08 -23.79 9.65
C ALA A 80 4.45 -24.35 10.13
N PRO A 81 5.18 -23.67 11.02
CA PRO A 81 6.44 -24.22 11.55
C PRO A 81 6.15 -25.50 12.32
N ARG A 82 6.80 -26.60 11.91
CA ARG A 82 6.75 -27.92 12.58
C ARG A 82 7.44 -27.91 13.94
#